data_AF-A0ABD3AFI9-F1
#
_entry.id   AF-A0ABD3AFI9-F1
#
_cell.length_a   1.000
_cell.length_b   1.000
_cell.length_c   1.000
_cell.angle_alpha   90.00
_cell.angle_beta   90.00
_cell.angle_gamma   90.00
#
_symmetry.space_group_name_H-M   'P 1'
#
loop_
_entity.id
_entity.type
_entity.pdbx_description
1 polymer ?
#
loop_
_entity_poly.entity_id
_entity_poly.type
_entity_poly.pdbx_seq_one_letter_code
_entity_poly.pdbx_strand_id
1 'polypeptide(L)'
;MGKLECSGDASLQNGLDLVHDLLNQIPTYGHREVLMLYSALSTCNPGDIMETIQKCKKSKIRCSITGLSAELYICKYLCLETGGLYSVALNEPHLKELVMEHAPPPPAIAELAIANLIKMGFPQRAAEGVISICSCHKEVKVGGGYMCLRCKARLFELPTECRLCGLILVSSPHLARSYHHLFPITPFDDVSPLVVKNPFKLPKNCFGCQQSLLNPGNMLGTCVACPKCKLHFCLDCDIYIHESLHNCPGC
;
A
#
# COMPACT_ATOMS: atom_id res chain seq x y z
N MET A 1 27.62 13.69 5.50
CA MET A 1 26.76 13.58 4.30
C MET A 1 26.43 15.00 3.89
N GLY A 2 26.93 15.46 2.74
CA GLY A 2 26.64 16.82 2.25
C GLY A 2 25.12 16.98 2.05
N LYS A 3 24.57 18.13 2.44
CA LYS A 3 23.18 18.47 2.10
C LYS A 3 23.06 18.43 0.57
N LEU A 4 22.21 17.56 0.05
CA LEU A 4 21.82 17.59 -1.34
C LEU A 4 21.07 18.91 -1.55
N GLU A 5 21.72 19.87 -2.20
CA GLU A 5 21.06 21.11 -2.60
C GLU A 5 20.20 20.82 -3.83
N CYS A 6 18.90 21.10 -3.74
CA CYS A 6 18.00 21.02 -4.88
C CYS A 6 18.27 22.21 -5.81
N SER A 7 19.18 22.03 -6.77
CA SER A 7 19.50 23.02 -7.80
C SER A 7 18.93 22.63 -9.15
N GLY A 8 18.52 23.63 -9.95
CA GLY A 8 18.02 23.45 -11.31
C GLY A 8 16.50 23.35 -11.42
N ASP A 9 16.03 23.26 -12.65
CA ASP A 9 14.60 23.22 -12.97
C ASP A 9 14.06 21.79 -13.01
N ALA A 10 12.78 21.62 -12.62
CA ALA A 10 12.09 20.34 -12.72
C ALA A 10 11.79 19.97 -14.17
N SER A 11 12.00 18.71 -14.55
CA SER A 11 11.69 18.18 -15.89
C SER A 11 10.79 16.96 -15.79
N LEU A 12 9.51 17.13 -16.11
CA LEU A 12 8.53 16.05 -16.06
C LEU A 12 8.79 15.02 -17.17
N GLN A 13 9.18 15.46 -18.36
CA GLN A 13 9.44 14.58 -19.50
C GLN A 13 10.56 13.57 -19.21
N ASN A 14 11.72 14.04 -18.76
CA ASN A 14 12.86 13.16 -18.46
C ASN A 14 12.51 12.15 -17.36
N GLY A 15 11.73 12.57 -16.36
CA GLY A 15 11.23 11.70 -15.30
C GLY A 15 10.32 10.61 -15.86
N LEU A 16 9.37 10.96 -16.73
CA LEU A 16 8.45 10.00 -17.35
C LEU A 16 9.16 9.05 -18.31
N ASP A 17 10.13 9.52 -19.09
CA ASP A 17 10.89 8.68 -20.01
C ASP A 17 11.72 7.64 -19.24
N LEU A 18 12.38 8.04 -18.15
CA LEU A 18 13.10 7.11 -17.27
C LEU A 18 12.16 6.08 -16.65
N VAL A 19 11.00 6.53 -16.15
CA VAL A 19 9.98 5.67 -15.56
C VAL A 19 9.42 4.68 -16.58
N HIS A 20 9.20 5.13 -17.81
CA HIS A 20 8.75 4.29 -18.90
C HIS A 20 9.75 3.15 -19.18
N ASP A 21 11.04 3.44 -19.22
CA ASP A 21 12.09 2.44 -19.44
C ASP A 21 12.22 1.43 -18.29
N LEU A 22 12.05 1.90 -17.05
CA LEU A 22 12.06 1.04 -15.86
C LEU A 22 10.83 0.14 -15.79
N LEU A 23 9.64 0.71 -15.95
CA LEU A 23 8.37 -0.01 -15.81
C LEU A 23 8.05 -0.91 -17.01
N ASN A 24 8.65 -0.67 -18.18
CA ASN A 24 8.48 -1.56 -19.32
C ASN A 24 9.10 -2.94 -19.13
N GLN A 25 10.06 -3.07 -18.21
CA GLN A 25 10.64 -4.37 -17.83
C GLN A 25 9.66 -5.21 -17.02
N ILE A 26 8.64 -4.58 -16.42
CA ILE A 26 7.63 -5.26 -15.61
C ILE A 26 6.68 -6.02 -16.54
N PRO A 27 6.38 -7.30 -16.24
CA PRO A 27 5.42 -8.10 -16.99
C PRO A 27 4.04 -7.44 -17.11
N THR A 28 3.27 -7.83 -18.14
CA THR A 28 1.96 -7.23 -18.46
C THR A 28 0.88 -7.44 -17.39
N TYR A 29 1.06 -8.41 -16.48
CA TYR A 29 0.17 -8.63 -15.35
C TYR A 29 0.45 -7.72 -14.15
N GLY A 30 1.60 -7.03 -14.14
CA GLY A 30 1.95 -6.10 -13.08
C GLY A 30 1.26 -4.76 -13.28
N HIS A 31 0.72 -4.20 -12.21
CA HIS A 31 0.29 -2.80 -12.21
C HIS A 31 1.53 -1.90 -12.29
N ARG A 32 1.49 -0.95 -13.24
CA ARG A 32 2.56 0.02 -13.46
C ARG A 32 2.06 1.36 -12.94
N GLU A 33 2.53 1.73 -11.76
CA GLU A 33 2.07 2.92 -11.05
C GLU A 33 3.24 3.84 -10.73
N VAL A 34 2.98 5.14 -10.80
CA VAL A 34 3.96 6.20 -10.57
C VAL A 34 3.31 7.23 -9.67
N LEU A 35 3.95 7.53 -8.55
CA LEU A 35 3.59 8.64 -7.67
C LEU A 35 4.69 9.70 -7.77
N MET A 36 4.34 10.91 -8.20
CA MET A 36 5.27 12.03 -8.29
C MET A 36 4.91 13.11 -7.29
N LEU A 37 5.88 13.50 -6.45
CA LEU A 37 5.76 14.69 -5.61
C LEU A 37 6.30 15.88 -6.39
N TYR A 38 5.43 16.83 -6.72
CA TYR A 38 5.77 17.93 -7.63
C TYR A 38 5.71 19.27 -6.90
N SER A 39 6.87 19.89 -6.67
CA SER A 39 6.97 21.17 -5.95
C SER A 39 7.07 22.39 -6.86
N ALA A 40 7.49 22.21 -8.11
CA ALA A 40 7.71 23.31 -9.03
C ALA A 40 6.37 23.84 -9.59
N LEU A 41 6.37 25.09 -10.05
CA LEU A 41 5.22 25.70 -10.75
C LEU A 41 5.39 25.72 -12.27
N SER A 42 6.55 25.27 -12.75
CA SER A 42 6.89 25.15 -14.16
C SER A 42 7.61 23.82 -14.36
N THR A 43 7.63 23.36 -15.61
CA THR A 43 8.41 22.20 -16.05
C THR A 43 9.27 22.62 -17.24
N CYS A 44 10.55 22.30 -17.20
CA CYS A 44 11.51 22.57 -18.27
C CYS A 44 11.77 21.26 -19.02
N ASN A 45 11.06 21.07 -20.13
CA ASN A 45 11.13 19.85 -20.93
C ASN A 45 11.87 20.09 -22.26
N PRO A 46 12.69 19.14 -22.73
CA PRO A 46 13.41 19.28 -23.98
C PRO A 46 12.52 19.18 -25.23
N GLY A 47 11.39 18.47 -25.16
CA GLY A 47 10.48 18.25 -26.28
C GLY A 47 9.01 18.35 -25.89
N ASP A 48 8.13 17.81 -26.75
CA ASP A 48 6.69 17.80 -26.50
C ASP A 48 6.32 16.75 -25.45
N ILE A 49 5.81 17.23 -24.32
CA ILE A 49 5.36 16.36 -23.24
C ILE A 49 4.10 15.58 -23.60
N MET A 50 3.27 16.09 -24.52
CA MET A 50 2.01 15.45 -24.91
C MET A 50 2.26 14.09 -25.56
N GLU A 51 3.32 13.97 -26.37
CA GLU A 51 3.76 12.69 -26.93
C GLU A 51 4.17 11.70 -25.83
N THR A 52 4.87 12.19 -24.80
CA THR A 52 5.34 11.39 -23.66
C THR A 52 4.16 10.88 -22.83
N ILE A 53 3.14 11.71 -22.63
CA ILE A 53 1.88 11.32 -21.98
C ILE A 53 1.19 10.21 -22.80
N GLN A 54 1.12 10.35 -24.12
CA GLN A 54 0.53 9.33 -24.99
C GLN A 54 1.35 8.01 -24.97
N LYS A 55 2.68 8.08 -24.89
CA LYS A 55 3.53 6.89 -24.68
C LYS A 55 3.21 6.19 -23.36
N CYS A 56 3.09 6.94 -22.26
CA CYS A 56 2.72 6.39 -20.94
C CYS A 56 1.34 5.70 -20.97
N LYS A 57 0.36 6.33 -21.61
CA LYS A 57 -1.00 5.78 -21.79
C LYS A 57 -0.97 4.46 -22.58
N LYS A 58 -0.24 4.41 -23.70
CA LYS A 58 -0.06 3.17 -24.49
C LYS A 58 0.59 2.06 -23.68
N SER A 59 1.55 2.40 -22.83
CA SER A 59 2.26 1.46 -21.94
C SER A 59 1.48 1.11 -20.67
N LYS A 60 0.22 1.57 -20.54
CA LYS A 60 -0.69 1.31 -19.40
C LYS A 60 -0.09 1.71 -18.06
N ILE A 61 0.67 2.81 -18.03
CA ILE A 61 1.26 3.36 -16.82
C ILE A 61 0.27 4.35 -16.20
N ARG A 62 -0.10 4.14 -14.94
CA ARG A 62 -0.94 5.05 -14.16
C ARG A 62 -0.07 6.04 -13.41
N CYS A 63 -0.20 7.33 -13.73
CA CYS A 63 0.58 8.39 -13.10
C CYS A 63 -0.31 9.22 -12.15
N SER A 64 0.04 9.25 -10.88
CA SER A 64 -0.58 10.12 -9.87
C SER A 64 0.44 11.16 -9.40
N ILE A 65 -0.02 12.38 -9.16
CA ILE A 65 0.85 13.50 -8.78
C ILE A 65 0.27 14.22 -7.58
N THR A 66 1.10 14.44 -6.57
CA THR A 66 0.81 15.32 -5.45
C THR A 66 1.60 16.61 -5.63
N GLY A 67 0.91 17.68 -6.04
CA GLY A 67 1.47 19.01 -6.21
C GLY A 67 1.60 19.76 -4.89
N LEU A 68 2.62 20.61 -4.75
CA LEU A 68 2.72 21.59 -3.67
C LEU A 68 2.19 22.94 -4.15
N SER A 69 1.36 23.59 -3.33
CA SER A 69 0.85 24.96 -3.52
C SER A 69 -0.18 25.15 -4.65
N ALA A 70 0.15 24.81 -5.90
CA ALA A 70 -0.70 25.12 -7.05
C ALA A 70 -1.01 23.92 -7.94
N GLU A 71 -2.11 24.05 -8.69
CA GLU A 71 -2.48 23.11 -9.73
C GLU A 71 -1.82 23.47 -11.06
N LEU A 72 -1.12 22.51 -11.67
CA LEU A 72 -0.58 22.64 -13.01
C LEU A 72 -1.45 21.89 -14.02
N TYR A 73 -1.84 22.61 -15.08
CA TYR A 73 -2.68 22.05 -16.15
C TYR A 73 -2.07 20.77 -16.75
N ILE A 74 -0.77 20.78 -17.05
CA ILE A 74 -0.08 19.63 -17.65
C ILE A 74 -0.10 18.41 -16.71
N CYS A 75 0.12 18.61 -15.41
CA CYS A 75 0.09 17.52 -14.43
C CYS A 75 -1.32 16.96 -14.24
N LYS A 76 -2.34 17.84 -14.21
CA LYS A 76 -3.75 17.43 -14.19
C LYS A 76 -4.11 16.62 -15.44
N TYR A 77 -3.71 17.10 -16.62
CA TYR A 77 -3.95 16.44 -17.89
C TYR A 77 -3.30 15.05 -17.95
N LEU A 78 -2.04 14.92 -17.51
CA LEU A 78 -1.35 13.63 -17.40
C LEU A 78 -2.08 12.63 -16.49
N CYS A 79 -2.54 13.07 -15.31
CA CYS A 79 -3.26 12.20 -14.38
C CYS A 79 -4.60 11.73 -14.99
N LEU A 80 -5.34 12.64 -15.63
CA LEU A 80 -6.60 12.32 -16.31
C LEU A 80 -6.41 11.31 -17.46
N GLU A 81 -5.41 11.51 -18.30
CA GLU A 81 -5.14 10.63 -19.45
C GLU A 81 -4.66 9.23 -19.05
N THR A 82 -3.95 9.12 -17.93
CA THR A 82 -3.40 7.85 -17.41
C THR A 82 -4.29 7.16 -16.37
N GLY A 83 -5.40 7.78 -15.98
CA GLY A 83 -6.31 7.26 -14.95
C GLY A 83 -5.76 7.33 -13.52
N GLY A 84 -4.81 8.24 -13.27
CA GLY A 84 -4.29 8.53 -11.93
C GLY A 84 -5.01 9.71 -11.27
N LEU A 85 -4.48 10.14 -10.12
CA LEU A 85 -5.05 11.22 -9.31
C LEU A 85 -4.09 12.40 -9.23
N TYR A 86 -4.64 13.62 -9.35
CA TYR A 86 -3.92 14.86 -9.11
C TYR A 86 -4.45 15.51 -7.84
N SER A 87 -3.60 15.68 -6.84
CA SER A 87 -3.96 16.29 -5.56
C SER A 87 -3.00 17.43 -5.22
N VAL A 88 -3.47 18.48 -4.56
CA VAL A 88 -2.65 19.62 -4.15
C VAL A 88 -2.58 19.68 -2.64
N ALA A 89 -1.37 19.59 -2.09
CA ALA A 89 -1.15 19.70 -0.66
C ALA A 89 -1.26 21.17 -0.21
N LEU A 90 -2.05 21.38 0.85
CA LEU A 90 -2.26 22.69 1.45
C LEU A 90 -1.28 22.95 2.60
N ASN A 91 -1.08 21.94 3.44
CA ASN A 91 -0.26 22.00 4.65
C ASN A 91 0.54 20.69 4.77
N GLU A 92 1.55 20.67 5.64
CA GLU A 92 2.35 19.47 5.95
C GLU A 92 1.52 18.24 6.36
N PRO A 93 0.55 18.31 7.29
CA PRO A 93 -0.27 17.14 7.64
C PRO A 93 -1.09 16.65 6.44
N HIS A 94 -1.63 17.56 5.63
CA HIS A 94 -2.40 17.22 4.44
C HIS A 94 -1.51 16.55 3.38
N LEU A 95 -0.25 16.98 3.19
CA LEU A 95 0.69 16.28 2.32
C LEU A 95 0.90 14.83 2.77
N LYS A 96 1.06 14.62 4.09
CA LYS A 96 1.22 13.28 4.65
C LYS A 96 -0.02 12.42 4.40
N GLU A 97 -1.21 12.97 4.58
CA GLU A 97 -2.48 12.29 4.28
C GLU A 97 -2.57 11.90 2.80
N LEU A 98 -2.29 12.83 1.88
CA LEU A 98 -2.33 12.58 0.44
C LEU A 98 -1.34 11.49 -0.01
N VAL A 99 -0.15 11.45 0.57
CA VAL A 99 0.82 10.38 0.27
C VAL A 99 0.35 9.04 0.84
N MET A 100 -0.24 9.04 2.04
CA MET A 100 -0.75 7.83 2.67
C MET A 100 -2.01 7.28 1.99
N GLU A 101 -2.80 8.14 1.32
CA GLU A 101 -3.95 7.71 0.49
C GLU A 101 -3.52 6.81 -0.68
N HIS A 102 -2.27 6.94 -1.14
CA HIS A 102 -1.68 6.08 -2.18
C HIS A 102 -1.03 4.79 -1.63
N ALA A 103 -1.01 4.58 -0.31
CA ALA A 103 -0.50 3.35 0.29
C ALA A 103 -1.37 2.09 0.00
N PRO A 104 -2.71 2.13 0.11
CA PRO A 104 -3.53 1.00 -0.31
C PRO A 104 -3.47 0.82 -1.84
N PRO A 105 -3.42 -0.43 -2.34
CA PRO A 105 -3.42 -0.68 -3.77
C PRO A 105 -4.73 -0.16 -4.37
N PRO A 106 -4.68 0.69 -5.41
CA PRO A 106 -5.89 1.23 -5.97
C PRO A 106 -6.67 0.14 -6.75
N PRO A 107 -7.99 0.28 -6.89
CA PRO A 107 -8.78 -0.70 -7.61
C PRO A 107 -8.32 -0.76 -9.08
N ALA A 108 -8.09 -1.98 -9.56
CA ALA A 108 -7.74 -2.22 -10.94
C ALA A 108 -8.92 -1.91 -11.85
N ILE A 109 -8.68 -1.23 -12.97
CA ILE A 109 -9.68 -1.07 -14.03
C ILE A 109 -9.93 -2.46 -14.63
N ALA A 110 -11.17 -2.93 -14.59
CA ALA A 110 -11.54 -4.31 -14.94
C ALA A 110 -11.04 -4.75 -16.34
N GLU A 111 -10.97 -3.84 -17.30
CA GLU A 111 -10.48 -4.09 -18.67
C GLU A 111 -8.96 -4.33 -18.74
N LEU A 112 -8.20 -3.86 -17.75
CA LEU A 112 -6.75 -3.99 -17.67
C LEU A 112 -6.30 -5.13 -16.74
N ALA A 113 -7.21 -5.65 -15.92
CA ALA A 113 -6.96 -6.67 -14.90
C ALA A 113 -7.02 -8.09 -15.48
N ILE A 114 -6.05 -8.46 -16.33
CA ILE A 114 -5.92 -9.86 -16.78
C ILE A 114 -5.34 -10.68 -15.62
N ALA A 115 -6.17 -11.52 -15.02
CA ALA A 115 -5.75 -12.44 -13.97
C ALA A 115 -4.78 -13.49 -14.55
N ASN A 116 -3.50 -13.38 -14.19
CA ASN A 116 -2.47 -14.34 -14.57
C ASN A 116 -1.98 -15.11 -13.35
N LEU A 117 -1.84 -16.43 -13.51
CA LEU A 117 -1.29 -17.29 -12.46
C LEU A 117 0.24 -17.24 -12.49
N ILE A 118 0.83 -16.69 -11.45
CA ILE A 118 2.28 -16.55 -11.31
C ILE A 118 2.81 -17.69 -10.42
N LYS A 119 3.88 -18.34 -10.86
CA LYS A 119 4.59 -19.33 -10.03
C LYS A 119 5.43 -18.60 -8.99
N MET A 120 5.09 -18.75 -7.71
CA MET A 120 5.87 -18.24 -6.58
C MET A 120 6.52 -19.39 -5.81
N GLY A 121 7.65 -19.12 -5.16
CA GLY A 121 8.32 -20.07 -4.26
C GLY A 121 8.28 -19.60 -2.81
N PHE A 122 7.98 -20.52 -1.89
CA PHE A 122 7.99 -20.28 -0.44
C PHE A 122 9.19 -21.01 0.19
N PRO A 123 10.38 -20.39 0.21
CA PRO A 123 11.56 -21.04 0.73
C PRO A 123 11.51 -21.13 2.26
N GLN A 124 11.97 -22.25 2.81
CA GLN A 124 12.21 -22.37 4.24
C GLN A 124 13.56 -21.74 4.61
N ARG A 125 13.64 -21.17 5.81
CA ARG A 125 14.90 -20.66 6.36
C ARG A 125 15.79 -21.85 6.73
N ALA A 126 16.99 -21.90 6.15
CA ALA A 126 18.00 -22.90 6.48
C ALA A 126 18.62 -22.61 7.85
N ALA A 127 19.12 -23.68 8.49
CA ALA A 127 19.77 -23.60 9.79
C ALA A 127 20.97 -22.62 9.77
N GLU A 128 21.15 -21.92 10.88
CA GLU A 128 22.23 -20.96 11.09
C GLU A 128 23.57 -21.69 11.28
N GLY A 129 24.67 -21.10 10.79
CA GLY A 129 26.03 -21.61 11.00
C GLY A 129 26.78 -22.09 9.76
N VAL A 130 26.14 -22.15 8.58
CA VAL A 130 26.82 -22.51 7.34
C VAL A 130 27.27 -21.25 6.58
N ILE A 131 28.59 -21.10 6.41
CA ILE A 131 29.17 -20.05 5.57
C ILE A 131 28.74 -20.27 4.12
N SER A 132 28.19 -19.25 3.48
CA SER A 132 27.76 -19.40 2.09
C SER A 132 27.79 -18.13 1.29
N ILE A 133 28.05 -18.30 -0.01
CA ILE A 133 28.01 -17.22 -0.98
C ILE A 133 26.55 -16.93 -1.30
N CYS A 134 26.07 -15.71 -1.03
CA CYS A 134 24.73 -15.34 -1.46
C CYS A 134 24.70 -15.08 -2.96
N SER A 135 23.70 -15.62 -3.67
CA SER A 135 23.42 -15.21 -5.05
C SER A 135 22.87 -13.77 -5.17
N CYS A 136 22.35 -13.21 -4.08
CA CYS A 136 21.82 -11.86 -3.96
C CYS A 136 22.91 -10.78 -3.87
N HIS A 137 23.76 -10.88 -2.86
CA HIS A 137 24.80 -9.89 -2.56
C HIS A 137 26.15 -10.21 -3.21
N LYS A 138 26.32 -11.44 -3.75
CA LYS A 138 27.60 -11.98 -4.23
C LYS A 138 28.72 -11.94 -3.18
N GLU A 139 28.32 -11.82 -1.92
CA GLU A 139 29.20 -11.80 -0.75
C GLU A 139 29.04 -13.09 0.04
N VAL A 140 30.11 -13.47 0.74
CA VAL A 140 30.06 -14.53 1.73
C VAL A 140 29.40 -13.96 2.98
N LYS A 141 28.19 -14.44 3.28
CA LYS A 141 27.50 -14.09 4.52
C LYS A 141 27.44 -15.31 5.43
N VAL A 142 27.70 -15.06 6.71
CA VAL A 142 27.58 -16.06 7.78
C VAL A 142 26.20 -15.87 8.41
N GLY A 143 25.32 -16.86 8.28
CA GLY A 143 23.97 -16.78 8.82
C GLY A 143 22.99 -17.71 8.11
N GLY A 144 21.80 -17.88 8.70
CA GLY A 144 20.71 -18.61 8.08
C GLY A 144 20.20 -17.88 6.83
N GLY A 145 20.10 -18.60 5.72
CA GLY A 145 19.59 -18.09 4.45
C GLY A 145 18.38 -18.89 3.97
N TYR A 146 17.68 -18.37 2.99
CA TYR A 146 16.61 -19.03 2.27
C TYR A 146 17.19 -19.82 1.09
N MET A 147 16.65 -21.02 0.87
CA MET A 147 17.02 -21.87 -0.26
C MET A 147 15.96 -21.79 -1.35
N CYS A 148 16.34 -21.42 -2.58
CA CYS A 148 15.43 -21.46 -3.71
C CYS A 148 14.95 -22.91 -3.98
N LEU A 149 13.64 -23.12 -4.06
CA LEU A 149 13.04 -24.44 -4.28
C LEU A 149 13.35 -25.05 -5.65
N ARG A 150 13.72 -24.23 -6.65
CA ARG A 150 13.96 -24.69 -8.03
C ARG A 150 15.44 -24.98 -8.29
N CYS A 151 16.31 -24.01 -8.02
CA CYS A 151 17.75 -24.12 -8.34
C CYS A 151 18.64 -24.35 -7.11
N LYS A 152 18.08 -24.40 -5.89
CA LYS A 152 18.82 -24.55 -4.63
C LYS A 152 19.83 -23.43 -4.35
N ALA A 153 19.71 -22.28 -5.03
CA ALA A 153 20.50 -21.09 -4.73
C ALA A 153 20.20 -20.58 -3.31
N ARG A 154 21.23 -20.04 -2.63
CA ARG A 154 21.09 -19.39 -1.33
C ARG A 154 20.81 -17.90 -1.48
N LEU A 155 19.78 -17.44 -0.79
CA LEU A 155 19.38 -16.03 -0.66
C LEU A 155 19.32 -15.66 0.82
N PHE A 156 19.53 -14.39 1.16
CA PHE A 156 19.48 -13.96 2.57
C PHE A 156 18.23 -13.13 2.89
N GLU A 157 17.64 -12.48 1.89
CA GLU A 157 16.49 -11.61 2.05
C GLU A 157 15.32 -12.08 1.19
N LEU A 158 14.11 -11.80 1.67
CA LEU A 158 12.84 -11.99 0.98
C LEU A 158 12.01 -10.72 1.16
N PRO A 159 11.16 -10.34 0.20
CA PRO A 159 10.93 -11.00 -1.08
C PRO A 159 12.04 -10.70 -2.10
N THR A 160 12.39 -11.66 -2.95
CA THR A 160 13.44 -11.46 -3.98
C THR A 160 13.22 -12.40 -5.17
N GLU A 161 13.56 -11.94 -6.37
CA GLU A 161 13.61 -12.80 -7.56
C GLU A 161 14.94 -13.58 -7.62
N CYS A 162 14.86 -14.90 -7.81
CA CYS A 162 16.05 -15.72 -7.92
C CYS A 162 16.79 -15.47 -9.24
N ARG A 163 17.99 -14.89 -9.18
CA ARG A 163 18.84 -14.56 -10.34
C ARG A 163 19.25 -15.75 -11.23
N LEU A 164 19.13 -16.99 -10.75
CA LEU A 164 19.48 -18.18 -11.54
C LEU A 164 18.28 -18.77 -12.31
N CYS A 165 17.07 -18.66 -11.78
CA CYS A 165 15.91 -19.35 -12.33
C CYS A 165 14.66 -18.48 -12.55
N GLY A 166 14.73 -17.19 -12.21
CA GLY A 166 13.65 -16.21 -12.34
C GLY A 166 12.44 -16.45 -11.44
N LEU A 167 12.53 -17.36 -10.46
CA LEU A 167 11.43 -17.64 -9.55
C LEU A 167 11.35 -16.54 -8.48
N ILE A 168 10.17 -15.93 -8.33
CA ILE A 168 9.90 -14.97 -7.26
C ILE A 168 9.76 -15.74 -5.95
N LEU A 169 10.59 -15.40 -4.97
CA LEU A 169 10.59 -16.01 -3.66
C LEU A 169 9.97 -15.06 -2.64
N VAL A 170 8.94 -15.54 -1.94
CA VAL A 170 8.16 -14.75 -0.98
C VAL A 170 7.93 -15.60 0.27
N SER A 171 7.81 -14.98 1.43
CA SER A 171 7.39 -15.67 2.65
C SER A 171 5.86 -15.62 2.77
N SER A 172 5.24 -16.67 3.31
CA SER A 172 3.78 -16.70 3.53
C SER A 172 3.29 -15.51 4.36
N PRO A 173 4.01 -15.03 5.41
CA PRO A 173 3.61 -13.84 6.15
C PRO A 173 3.55 -12.56 5.29
N HIS A 174 4.39 -12.42 4.26
CA HIS A 174 4.37 -11.23 3.41
C HIS A 174 3.09 -11.14 2.59
N LEU A 175 2.62 -12.27 2.04
CA LEU A 175 1.32 -12.33 1.38
C LEU A 175 0.18 -12.17 2.38
N ALA A 176 0.32 -12.78 3.57
CA ALA A 176 -0.71 -12.69 4.59
C ALA A 176 -0.95 -11.25 5.05
N ARG A 177 0.12 -10.45 5.12
CA ARG A 177 0.00 -9.02 5.40
C ARG A 177 -0.80 -8.28 4.35
N SER A 178 -0.89 -8.71 3.10
CA SER A 178 -1.71 -8.03 2.09
C SER A 178 -3.20 -8.41 2.15
N TYR A 179 -3.60 -9.40 2.95
CA TYR A 179 -5.00 -9.85 3.00
C TYR A 179 -5.98 -8.78 3.47
N HIS A 180 -5.56 -7.85 4.33
CA HIS A 180 -6.46 -6.79 4.82
C HIS A 180 -6.93 -5.84 3.71
N HIS A 181 -6.14 -5.67 2.64
CA HIS A 181 -6.58 -4.92 1.46
C HIS A 181 -7.53 -5.73 0.57
N LEU A 182 -7.41 -7.06 0.55
CA LEU A 182 -8.27 -7.94 -0.24
C LEU A 182 -9.63 -8.17 0.44
N PHE A 183 -9.64 -8.20 1.77
CA PHE A 183 -10.83 -8.46 2.59
C PHE A 183 -10.90 -7.45 3.74
N PRO A 184 -11.23 -6.18 3.44
CA PRO A 184 -11.37 -5.17 4.48
C PRO A 184 -12.51 -5.55 5.44
N ILE A 185 -12.36 -5.16 6.70
CA ILE A 185 -13.46 -5.30 7.67
C ILE A 185 -14.56 -4.30 7.30
N THR A 186 -15.80 -4.75 7.38
CA THR A 186 -16.97 -3.87 7.26
C THR A 186 -17.02 -2.92 8.45
N PRO A 187 -17.22 -1.60 8.25
CA PRO A 187 -17.42 -0.65 9.32
C PRO A 187 -18.46 -1.16 10.33
N PHE A 188 -18.22 -0.92 11.61
CA PHE A 188 -19.15 -1.33 12.65
C PHE A 188 -20.36 -0.39 12.70
N ASP A 189 -21.51 -0.92 13.07
CA ASP A 189 -22.76 -0.16 13.13
C ASP A 189 -22.82 0.64 14.43
N ASP A 190 -23.12 1.94 14.33
CA ASP A 190 -23.32 2.80 15.49
C ASP A 190 -24.55 2.38 16.30
N VAL A 191 -24.35 2.06 17.58
CA VAL A 191 -25.44 1.71 18.50
C VAL A 191 -25.93 2.99 19.18
N SER A 192 -27.00 3.56 18.64
CA SER A 192 -27.63 4.75 19.22
C SER A 192 -28.22 4.45 20.62
N PRO A 193 -27.94 5.29 21.65
CA PRO A 193 -28.47 5.11 23.00
C PRO A 193 -30.01 5.13 23.07
N LEU A 194 -30.66 5.77 22.10
CA LEU A 194 -32.11 5.99 22.05
C LEU A 194 -32.92 4.79 21.51
N VAL A 195 -32.27 3.85 20.82
CA VAL A 195 -32.95 2.74 20.11
C VAL A 195 -33.14 1.52 21.01
N VAL A 196 -32.47 1.48 22.16
CA VAL A 196 -32.53 0.33 23.06
C VAL A 196 -33.77 0.41 23.96
N LYS A 197 -34.86 -0.23 23.53
CA LYS A 197 -36.08 -0.40 24.34
C LYS A 197 -35.90 -1.30 25.59
N ASN A 198 -34.73 -1.91 25.80
CA ASN A 198 -34.43 -2.79 26.95
C ASN A 198 -32.95 -2.67 27.43
N PRO A 199 -32.66 -1.89 28.47
CA PRO A 199 -31.29 -1.67 28.98
C PRO A 199 -30.64 -2.90 29.63
N PHE A 200 -31.38 -4.00 29.84
CA PHE A 200 -30.88 -5.21 30.54
C PHE A 200 -30.20 -6.25 29.63
N LYS A 201 -30.22 -6.09 28.30
CA LYS A 201 -29.64 -7.05 27.35
C LYS A 201 -28.33 -6.60 26.69
N LEU A 202 -27.83 -5.40 26.99
CA LEU A 202 -26.57 -4.94 26.40
C LEU A 202 -25.37 -5.39 27.23
N PRO A 203 -24.27 -5.77 26.56
CA PRO A 203 -23.01 -6.01 27.25
C PRO A 203 -22.55 -4.71 27.91
N LYS A 204 -22.23 -4.80 29.21
CA LYS A 204 -21.74 -3.67 30.00
C LYS A 204 -20.29 -3.32 29.66
N ASN A 205 -19.56 -4.26 29.05
CA ASN A 205 -18.13 -4.15 28.79
C ASN A 205 -17.85 -4.32 27.29
N CYS A 206 -16.82 -3.63 26.82
CA CYS A 206 -16.25 -3.82 25.49
C CYS A 206 -15.69 -5.23 25.36
N PHE A 207 -15.98 -5.92 24.25
CA PHE A 207 -15.43 -7.27 24.02
C PHE A 207 -13.90 -7.27 23.87
N GLY A 208 -13.32 -6.22 23.28
CA GLY A 208 -11.88 -6.12 23.05
C GLY A 208 -11.08 -5.81 24.31
N CYS A 209 -11.33 -4.66 24.94
CA CYS A 209 -10.55 -4.17 26.07
C CYS A 209 -11.17 -4.44 27.45
N GLN A 210 -12.38 -5.03 27.52
CA GLN A 210 -13.14 -5.29 28.75
C GLN A 210 -13.49 -4.04 29.58
N GLN A 211 -13.23 -2.83 29.08
CA GLN A 211 -13.62 -1.59 29.75
C GLN A 211 -15.13 -1.39 29.72
N SER A 212 -15.66 -0.70 30.73
CA SER A 212 -17.09 -0.37 30.83
C SER A 212 -17.51 0.54 29.67
N LEU A 213 -18.56 0.16 28.95
CA LEU A 213 -19.21 0.97 27.91
C LEU A 213 -20.22 1.98 28.50
N LEU A 214 -20.37 1.99 29.83
CA LEU A 214 -21.26 2.89 30.56
C LEU A 214 -20.50 4.15 30.99
N ASN A 215 -21.09 5.31 30.70
CA ASN A 215 -20.62 6.60 31.21
C ASN A 215 -20.99 6.77 32.71
N PRO A 216 -20.30 7.66 33.45
CA PRO A 216 -20.68 7.99 34.83
C PRO A 216 -22.12 8.54 34.85
N GLY A 217 -23.07 7.72 35.30
CA GLY A 217 -24.51 7.96 35.17
C GLY A 217 -25.34 6.80 34.62
N ASN A 218 -24.74 5.62 34.33
CA ASN A 218 -25.42 4.45 33.73
C ASN A 218 -26.06 4.71 32.35
N MET A 219 -25.68 5.79 31.69
CA MET A 219 -26.07 6.05 30.31
C MET A 219 -25.10 5.33 29.36
N LEU A 220 -25.63 4.73 28.30
CA LEU A 220 -24.81 4.07 27.29
C LEU A 220 -23.89 5.12 26.64
N GLY A 221 -22.57 4.92 26.74
CA GLY A 221 -21.61 5.68 25.95
C GLY A 221 -21.71 5.29 24.48
N THR A 222 -21.07 6.07 23.61
CA THR A 222 -20.97 5.74 22.18
C THR A 222 -20.30 4.37 22.02
N CYS A 223 -21.02 3.40 21.48
CA CYS A 223 -20.50 2.06 21.22
C CYS A 223 -20.90 1.61 19.81
N VAL A 224 -20.08 0.74 19.26
CA VAL A 224 -20.23 0.23 17.89
C VAL A 224 -20.39 -1.28 17.94
N ALA A 225 -21.14 -1.85 16.99
CA ALA A 225 -21.40 -3.28 16.92
C ALA A 225 -20.93 -3.88 15.59
N CYS A 226 -20.28 -5.04 15.66
CA CYS A 226 -19.88 -5.74 14.44
C CYS A 226 -21.11 -6.37 13.75
N PRO A 227 -21.32 -6.15 12.44
CA PRO A 227 -22.50 -6.67 11.73
C PRO A 227 -22.53 -8.21 11.64
N LYS A 228 -21.37 -8.88 11.75
CA LYS A 228 -21.23 -10.34 11.64
C LYS A 228 -21.45 -11.05 12.99
N CYS A 229 -20.62 -10.77 13.99
CA CYS A 229 -20.68 -11.44 15.30
C CYS A 229 -21.61 -10.76 16.30
N LYS A 230 -22.10 -9.54 16.00
CA LYS A 230 -22.99 -8.72 16.86
C LYS A 230 -22.42 -8.39 18.25
N LEU A 231 -21.10 -8.51 18.41
CA LEU A 231 -20.38 -8.10 19.62
C LEU A 231 -20.15 -6.59 19.60
N HIS A 232 -20.03 -6.00 20.79
CA HIS A 232 -19.93 -4.55 21.00
C HIS A 232 -18.52 -4.14 21.36
N PHE A 233 -18.07 -3.01 20.82
CA PHE A 233 -16.75 -2.45 21.00
C PHE A 233 -16.84 -0.97 21.37
N CYS A 234 -15.83 -0.47 22.10
CA CYS A 234 -15.64 0.97 22.28
C CYS A 234 -14.98 1.60 21.04
N LEU A 235 -15.01 2.92 20.93
CA LEU A 235 -14.41 3.66 19.80
C LEU A 235 -12.90 3.41 19.66
N ASP A 236 -12.16 3.32 20.77
CA ASP A 236 -10.72 3.05 20.71
C ASP A 236 -10.43 1.64 20.16
N CYS A 237 -11.23 0.65 20.54
CA CYS A 237 -11.13 -0.69 19.99
C CYS A 237 -11.54 -0.71 18.52
N ASP A 238 -12.53 0.08 18.13
CA ASP A 238 -12.96 0.20 16.73
C ASP A 238 -11.83 0.75 15.84
N ILE A 239 -11.21 1.86 16.26
CA ILE A 239 -10.05 2.45 15.59
C ILE A 239 -8.92 1.43 15.50
N TYR A 240 -8.57 0.78 16.60
CA TYR A 240 -7.49 -0.22 16.61
C TYR A 240 -7.79 -1.42 15.69
N ILE A 241 -9.04 -1.88 15.66
CA ILE A 241 -9.47 -2.99 14.80
C ILE A 241 -9.35 -2.61 13.33
N HIS A 242 -9.77 -1.40 12.95
CA HIS A 242 -9.78 -0.96 11.55
C HIS A 242 -8.41 -0.48 11.05
N GLU A 243 -7.57 0.12 11.90
CA GLU A 243 -6.27 0.68 11.50
C GLU A 243 -5.08 -0.26 11.70
N SER A 244 -5.12 -1.14 12.71
CA SER A 244 -3.95 -1.95 13.10
C SER A 244 -4.19 -3.46 13.00
N LEU A 245 -5.28 -3.95 13.58
CA LEU A 245 -5.53 -5.40 13.68
C LEU A 245 -6.06 -5.98 12.36
N HIS A 246 -6.83 -5.17 11.63
CA HIS A 246 -7.56 -5.52 10.41
C HIS A 246 -8.39 -6.81 10.49
N ASN A 247 -8.73 -7.27 11.69
CA ASN A 247 -9.59 -8.41 11.94
C ASN A 247 -10.49 -8.14 13.14
N CYS A 248 -11.76 -8.55 13.08
CA CYS A 248 -12.65 -8.48 14.23
C CYS A 248 -12.34 -9.64 15.19
N PRO A 249 -11.98 -9.40 16.47
CA PRO A 249 -11.63 -10.47 17.41
C PRO A 249 -12.74 -11.48 17.71
N GLY A 250 -13.99 -11.15 17.38
CA GLY A 250 -15.15 -12.00 17.63
C GLY A 250 -15.63 -12.82 16.43
N CYS A 251 -15.11 -12.56 15.23
CA CYS A 251 -15.43 -13.34 14.03
C CYS A 251 -14.39 -14.44 13.82
#